data_AF-A0A329KRH3-F1
#
_entry.id   AF-A0A329KRH3-F1
#
_cell.length_a   1.000
_cell.length_b   1.000
_cell.length_c   1.000
_cell.angle_alpha   90.00
_cell.angle_beta   90.00
_cell.angle_gamma   90.00
#
_symmetry.space_group_name_H-M   'P 1'
#
loop_
_entity.id
_entity.type
_entity.pdbx_description
1 polymer ?
#
loop_
_entity_poly.entity_id
_entity_poly.type
_entity_poly.pdbx_seq_one_letter_code
_entity_poly.pdbx_strand_id
1 'polypeptide(L)'
;MRNYQPKKKNPYQLPHNVYMQCLYAVRDYNRLKEEMRDILHASPGAPDGMPRGSGISDSTVQKAMRREALQQRCDAIEQALAAIPPEYRKGVMAITMDETCPMDASPETYRRWRRRFLYEVAQHKCML
;
A
#
# COMPACT_ATOMS: atom_id res chain seq x y z
N MET A 1 -8.92 -5.26 -15.17
CA MET A 1 -8.17 -4.52 -16.23
C MET A 1 -6.94 -5.35 -16.65
N ARG A 2 -6.52 -5.44 -17.93
CA ARG A 2 -5.30 -6.22 -18.27
C ARG A 2 -4.07 -5.57 -17.61
N ASN A 3 -3.27 -6.35 -16.88
CA ASN A 3 -2.04 -5.88 -16.22
C ASN A 3 -0.95 -5.65 -17.27
N TYR A 4 -1.10 -4.56 -18.03
CA TYR A 4 -0.22 -4.21 -19.14
C TYR A 4 0.26 -2.78 -18.99
N GLN A 5 1.57 -2.61 -19.17
CA GLN A 5 2.19 -1.30 -19.24
C GLN A 5 2.56 -0.99 -20.71
N PRO A 6 2.08 0.12 -21.29
CA PRO A 6 2.47 0.50 -22.64
C PRO A 6 3.97 0.76 -22.71
N LYS A 7 4.63 0.16 -23.71
CA LYS A 7 6.09 0.24 -23.90
C LYS A 7 6.53 1.48 -24.70
N LYS A 8 5.72 1.94 -25.66
CA LYS A 8 6.07 3.08 -26.52
C LYS A 8 5.84 4.40 -25.80
N LYS A 9 6.85 5.29 -25.81
CA LYS A 9 6.77 6.66 -25.27
C LYS A 9 6.24 6.73 -23.82
N ASN A 10 6.62 5.77 -22.98
CA ASN A 10 6.22 5.73 -21.58
C ASN A 10 7.43 6.05 -20.67
N PRO A 11 7.53 7.26 -20.12
CA PRO A 11 8.65 7.63 -19.24
C PRO A 11 8.61 6.87 -17.90
N TYR A 12 7.47 6.28 -17.54
CA TYR A 12 7.25 5.56 -16.29
C TYR A 12 7.38 4.05 -16.43
N GLN A 13 8.14 3.58 -17.43
CA GLN A 13 8.30 2.17 -17.68
C GLN A 13 9.09 1.50 -16.55
N LEU A 14 8.56 0.38 -16.04
CA LEU A 14 9.21 -0.44 -15.02
C LEU A 14 9.54 -1.83 -15.59
N PRO A 15 10.58 -2.51 -15.07
CA PRO A 15 10.74 -3.94 -15.29
C PRO A 15 9.47 -4.69 -14.87
N HIS A 16 9.11 -5.76 -15.60
CA HIS A 16 7.83 -6.45 -15.39
C HIS A 16 7.61 -6.89 -13.94
N ASN A 17 8.62 -7.49 -13.32
CA ASN A 17 8.52 -7.99 -11.94
C ASN A 17 8.34 -6.85 -10.94
N VAL A 18 9.09 -5.75 -11.10
CA VAL A 18 8.96 -4.54 -10.28
C VAL A 18 7.56 -3.94 -10.41
N TYR A 19 7.04 -3.86 -11.64
CA TYR A 19 5.67 -3.41 -11.88
C TYR A 19 4.64 -4.27 -11.13
N MET A 20 4.77 -5.60 -11.22
CA MET A 20 3.84 -6.52 -10.56
C MET A 20 3.94 -6.43 -9.02
N GLN A 21 5.14 -6.31 -8.46
CA GLN A 21 5.35 -6.12 -7.02
C GLN A 21 4.76 -4.79 -6.52
N CYS A 22 4.87 -3.71 -7.31
CA CYS A 22 4.24 -2.44 -6.99
C CYS A 22 2.71 -2.55 -7.04
N LEU A 23 2.18 -3.16 -8.10
CA LEU A 23 0.75 -3.38 -8.28
C LEU A 23 0.15 -4.18 -7.12
N TYR A 24 0.78 -5.30 -6.75
CA TYR A 24 0.27 -6.13 -5.66
C TYR A 24 0.38 -5.46 -4.30
N ALA A 25 1.42 -4.68 -4.04
CA ALA A 25 1.51 -3.94 -2.79
C ALA A 25 0.43 -2.87 -2.66
N VAL A 26 0.07 -2.19 -3.75
CA VAL A 26 -1.06 -1.25 -3.73
C VAL A 26 -2.37 -2.01 -3.51
N ARG A 27 -2.58 -3.15 -4.16
CA ARG A 27 -3.80 -3.96 -3.95
C ARG A 27 -3.90 -4.50 -2.53
N ASP A 28 -2.77 -4.75 -1.89
CA ASP A 28 -2.69 -5.21 -0.50
C ASP A 28 -2.90 -4.09 0.53
N TYR A 29 -2.96 -2.82 0.10
CA TYR A 29 -3.07 -1.64 0.98
C TYR A 29 -4.20 -1.74 2.02
N ASN A 30 -5.40 -2.16 1.60
CA ASN A 30 -6.53 -2.28 2.52
C ASN A 30 -6.28 -3.34 3.61
N ARG A 31 -5.67 -4.48 3.24
CA ARG A 31 -5.27 -5.53 4.18
C ARG A 31 -4.21 -5.03 5.17
N LEU A 32 -3.22 -4.27 4.70
CA LEU A 32 -2.18 -3.66 5.55
C LEU A 32 -2.78 -2.69 6.58
N LYS A 33 -3.77 -1.88 6.18
CA LYS A 33 -4.47 -0.97 7.10
C LYS A 33 -5.30 -1.71 8.13
N GLU A 34 -5.98 -2.77 7.73
CA GLU A 34 -6.76 -3.62 8.63
C GLU A 34 -5.85 -4.29 9.66
N GLU A 35 -4.76 -4.92 9.21
CA GLU A 35 -3.76 -5.54 10.08
C GLU A 35 -3.16 -4.55 11.08
N MET A 36 -2.87 -3.33 10.63
CA MET A 36 -2.39 -2.24 11.49
C MET A 36 -3.42 -1.82 12.55
N ARG A 37 -4.71 -1.80 12.18
CA ARG A 37 -5.82 -1.50 13.09
C ARG A 37 -6.03 -2.62 14.10
N ASP A 38 -5.90 -3.87 13.68
CA ASP A 38 -6.04 -5.03 14.55
C ASP A 38 -4.95 -5.07 15.62
N ILE A 39 -3.71 -4.68 15.28
CA ILE A 39 -2.63 -4.55 16.27
C ILE A 39 -2.98 -3.54 17.37
N LEU A 40 -3.70 -2.46 17.05
CA LEU A 40 -4.15 -1.46 18.03
C LEU A 40 -5.25 -2.00 18.95
N HIS A 41 -6.17 -2.81 18.41
CA HIS A 41 -7.31 -3.36 19.16
C HIS A 41 -7.01 -4.70 19.83
N ALA A 42 -5.86 -5.31 19.56
CA ALA A 42 -5.43 -6.53 20.20
C ALA A 42 -5.22 -6.31 21.70
N SER A 43 -6.27 -6.57 22.50
CA SER A 43 -6.22 -6.56 23.95
C SER A 43 -5.06 -7.44 24.44
N PRO A 44 -4.34 -7.04 25.51
CA PRO A 44 -3.56 -8.02 26.24
C PRO A 44 -4.48 -9.16 26.65
N GLY A 45 -4.05 -10.41 26.39
CA GLY A 45 -4.80 -11.60 26.78
C GLY A 45 -5.15 -11.55 28.28
N ALA A 46 -6.27 -12.15 28.66
CA ALA A 46 -6.71 -12.19 30.04
C ALA A 46 -5.54 -12.61 30.96
N PRO A 47 -5.33 -11.95 32.11
CA PRO A 47 -4.30 -12.33 33.05
C PRO A 47 -4.70 -13.67 33.68
N ASP A 48 -4.26 -14.76 33.06
CA ASP A 48 -4.46 -16.11 33.56
C ASP A 48 -3.51 -16.32 34.74
N GLY A 49 -3.91 -15.80 35.91
CA GLY A 49 -3.64 -16.32 37.25
C GLY A 49 -2.19 -16.54 37.74
N MET A 50 -1.12 -16.31 36.97
CA MET A 50 0.26 -16.51 37.44
C MET A 50 1.28 -15.59 36.75
N PRO A 51 2.09 -14.80 37.48
CA PRO A 51 3.23 -14.13 36.89
C PRO A 51 4.40 -15.11 36.78
N ARG A 52 4.51 -15.81 35.65
CA ARG A 52 5.78 -16.42 35.24
C ARG A 52 6.52 -15.40 34.39
N GLY A 53 7.67 -14.95 34.89
CA GLY A 53 8.42 -13.81 34.37
C GLY A 53 8.90 -13.92 32.92
N SER A 54 9.29 -12.76 32.39
CA SER A 54 10.11 -12.52 31.18
C SER A 54 9.46 -12.52 29.78
N GLY A 55 8.13 -12.61 29.62
CA GLY A 55 7.51 -12.68 28.27
C GLY A 55 6.70 -11.46 27.79
N ILE A 56 6.35 -10.53 28.69
CA ILE A 56 5.35 -9.48 28.39
C ILE A 56 5.95 -8.33 27.57
N SER A 57 7.22 -7.97 27.83
CA SER A 57 7.94 -6.89 27.13
C SER A 57 8.18 -7.19 25.65
N ASP A 58 8.53 -8.45 25.31
CA ASP A 58 8.79 -8.87 23.93
C ASP A 58 7.54 -8.76 23.06
N SER A 59 6.36 -9.07 23.60
CA SER A 59 5.11 -9.01 22.83
C SER A 59 4.73 -7.59 22.40
N THR A 60 4.95 -6.59 23.26
CA THR A 60 4.66 -5.19 22.95
C THR A 60 5.67 -4.62 21.96
N VAL A 61 6.96 -4.92 22.14
CA VAL A 61 8.02 -4.49 21.21
C VAL A 61 7.81 -5.11 19.82
N GLN A 62 7.52 -6.41 19.75
CA GLN A 62 7.24 -7.08 18.47
C GLN A 62 6.00 -6.51 17.77
N LYS A 63 4.92 -6.22 18.51
CA LYS A 63 3.73 -5.54 17.96
C LYS A 63 4.07 -4.15 17.43
N ALA A 64 4.88 -3.37 18.15
CA ALA A 64 5.31 -2.04 17.72
C ALA A 64 6.16 -2.10 16.45
N MET A 65 7.16 -2.99 16.39
CA MET A 65 7.99 -3.20 15.19
C MET A 65 7.15 -3.63 13.98
N ARG A 66 6.23 -4.58 14.17
CA ARG A 66 5.32 -5.02 13.08
C ARG A 66 4.44 -3.86 12.61
N ARG A 67 3.87 -3.08 13.53
CA ARG A 67 3.05 -1.92 13.20
C ARG A 67 3.84 -0.88 12.42
N GLU A 68 5.06 -0.57 12.85
CA GLU A 68 5.93 0.39 12.17
C GLU A 68 6.25 -0.05 10.74
N ALA A 69 6.59 -1.32 10.54
CA ALA A 69 6.85 -1.87 9.21
C ALA A 69 5.60 -1.80 8.29
N LEU A 70 4.40 -2.03 8.83
CA LEU A 70 3.15 -1.86 8.09
C LEU A 70 2.88 -0.39 7.76
N GLN A 71 3.09 0.51 8.73
CA GLN A 71 2.90 1.95 8.56
C GLN A 71 3.81 2.49 7.46
N GLN A 72 5.11 2.15 7.48
CA GLN A 72 6.06 2.56 6.45
C GLN A 72 5.61 2.15 5.04
N ARG A 73 5.03 0.96 4.88
CA ARG A 73 4.50 0.49 3.59
C ARG A 73 3.27 1.30 3.15
N CYS A 74 2.36 1.59 4.06
CA CYS A 74 1.19 2.43 3.79
C CYS A 74 1.61 3.86 3.42
N ASP A 75 2.54 4.45 4.18
CA ASP A 75 3.05 5.80 3.95
C ASP A 75 3.72 5.94 2.59
N ALA A 76 4.50 4.95 2.17
CA ALA A 76 5.10 4.94 0.83
C ALA A 76 4.05 4.96 -0.29
N ILE A 77 2.93 4.24 -0.12
CA ILE A 77 1.81 4.24 -1.08
C ILE A 77 1.10 5.59 -1.08
N GLU A 78 0.87 6.18 0.10
CA GLU A 78 0.20 7.47 0.25
C GLU A 78 1.04 8.63 -0.30
N GLN A 79 2.36 8.62 -0.06
CA GLN A 79 3.30 9.58 -0.64
C GLN A 79 3.36 9.47 -2.16
N ALA A 80 3.41 8.25 -2.71
CA ALA A 80 3.34 8.03 -4.15
C ALA A 80 2.02 8.55 -4.75
N LEU A 81 0.91 8.41 -4.03
CA LEU A 81 -0.38 8.94 -4.46
C LEU A 81 -0.44 10.47 -4.39
N ALA A 82 0.29 11.11 -3.48
CA ALA A 82 0.38 12.56 -3.35
C ALA A 82 1.01 13.23 -4.58
N ALA A 83 1.87 12.52 -5.33
CA ALA A 83 2.45 12.98 -6.59
C ALA A 83 1.43 13.09 -7.75
N ILE A 84 0.20 12.59 -7.55
CA ILE A 84 -0.91 12.66 -8.51
C ILE A 84 -1.80 13.87 -8.16
N PRO A 85 -2.34 14.59 -9.16
CA PRO A 85 -3.29 15.67 -8.90
C PRO A 85 -4.48 15.21 -8.06
N PRO A 86 -4.93 16.01 -7.08
CA PRO A 86 -5.90 15.60 -6.06
C PRO A 86 -7.21 15.08 -6.64
N GLU A 87 -7.69 15.67 -7.73
CA GLU A 87 -8.93 15.28 -8.42
C GLU A 87 -8.87 13.85 -8.99
N TYR A 88 -7.68 13.32 -9.31
CA TYR A 88 -7.54 12.00 -9.90
C TYR A 88 -7.14 10.91 -8.91
N ARG A 89 -6.70 11.26 -7.69
CA ARG A 89 -6.17 10.29 -6.70
C ARG A 89 -7.15 9.16 -6.42
N LYS A 90 -8.43 9.51 -6.18
CA LYS A 90 -9.48 8.52 -5.92
C LYS A 90 -9.66 7.55 -7.07
N GLY A 91 -9.79 8.07 -8.29
CA GLY A 91 -9.97 7.21 -9.47
C GLY A 91 -8.73 6.38 -9.79
N VAL A 92 -7.53 6.92 -9.59
CA VAL A 92 -6.26 6.18 -9.78
C VAL A 92 -6.11 5.04 -8.79
N MET A 93 -6.44 5.26 -7.53
CA MET A 93 -6.44 4.22 -6.51
C MET A 93 -7.44 3.11 -6.89
N ALA A 94 -8.70 3.48 -7.19
CA ALA A 94 -9.76 2.56 -7.58
C ALA A 94 -9.36 1.66 -8.76
N ILE A 95 -8.88 2.23 -9.87
CA ILE A 95 -8.50 1.41 -11.04
C ILE A 95 -7.26 0.54 -10.81
N THR A 96 -6.43 0.87 -9.81
CA THR A 96 -5.27 0.07 -9.44
C THR A 96 -5.69 -1.13 -8.56
N MET A 97 -6.74 -0.94 -7.77
CA MET A 97 -7.39 -1.95 -6.94
C MET A 97 -8.43 -2.81 -7.71
N ASP A 98 -8.59 -2.59 -9.02
CA ASP A 98 -9.64 -3.19 -9.87
C ASP A 98 -11.07 -2.87 -9.40
N GLU A 99 -11.25 -1.72 -8.76
CA GLU A 99 -12.55 -1.18 -8.37
C GLU A 99 -13.18 -0.35 -9.50
N THR A 100 -14.47 -0.06 -9.35
CA THR A 100 -15.22 0.79 -10.28
C THR A 100 -14.64 2.20 -10.30
N CYS A 101 -14.25 2.63 -11.50
CA CYS A 101 -13.72 3.96 -11.74
C CYS A 101 -14.81 5.02 -11.55
N PRO A 102 -14.52 6.14 -10.89
CA PRO A 102 -15.51 7.19 -10.74
C PRO A 102 -15.67 7.96 -12.08
N MET A 103 -16.82 8.59 -12.28
CA MET A 103 -17.23 9.16 -13.58
C MET A 103 -16.75 10.61 -13.80
N ASP A 104 -15.85 11.11 -12.93
CA ASP A 104 -15.35 12.49 -12.96
C ASP A 104 -14.29 12.76 -14.04
N ALA A 105 -13.65 11.73 -14.59
CA ALA A 105 -12.70 11.89 -15.71
C ALA A 105 -12.75 10.69 -16.67
N SER A 106 -12.10 10.86 -17.82
CA SER A 106 -12.00 9.77 -18.80
C SER A 106 -11.19 8.58 -18.23
N PRO A 107 -11.52 7.32 -18.59
CA PRO A 107 -10.72 6.15 -18.23
C PRO A 107 -9.25 6.25 -18.65
N GLU A 108 -8.97 6.98 -19.73
CA GLU A 108 -7.61 7.22 -20.21
C GLU A 108 -6.81 8.16 -19.32
N THR A 109 -7.48 9.14 -18.71
CA THR A 109 -6.90 10.05 -17.71
C THR A 109 -6.38 9.23 -16.53
N TYR A 110 -7.21 8.34 -15.96
CA TYR A 110 -6.77 7.49 -14.85
C TYR A 110 -5.67 6.50 -15.28
N ARG A 111 -5.77 5.91 -16.48
CA ARG A 111 -4.68 5.05 -17.04
C ARG A 111 -3.35 5.78 -17.16
N ARG A 112 -3.37 7.07 -17.52
CA ARG A 112 -2.17 7.90 -17.58
C ARG A 112 -1.57 8.08 -16.18
N TRP A 113 -2.38 8.50 -15.22
CA TRP A 113 -1.92 8.74 -13.86
C TRP A 113 -1.53 7.46 -13.11
N ARG A 114 -2.21 6.33 -13.36
CA ARG A 114 -1.82 5.01 -12.80
C ARG A 114 -0.40 4.60 -13.18
N ARG A 115 0.05 4.92 -14.40
CA ARG A 115 1.43 4.64 -14.83
C ARG A 115 2.44 5.42 -13.99
N ARG A 116 2.18 6.71 -13.79
CA ARG A 116 3.00 7.55 -12.90
C ARG A 116 2.94 7.03 -11.47
N PHE A 117 1.74 6.80 -10.94
CA PHE A 117 1.54 6.32 -9.57
C PHE A 117 2.35 5.05 -9.27
N LEU A 118 2.26 4.02 -10.12
CA LEU A 118 3.03 2.78 -9.90
C LEU A 118 4.54 2.99 -10.03
N TYR A 119 4.98 3.97 -10.83
CA TYR A 119 6.38 4.37 -10.87
C TYR A 119 6.82 5.09 -9.60
N GLU A 120 6.02 6.02 -9.08
CA GLU A 120 6.29 6.71 -7.81
C GLU A 120 6.32 5.70 -6.65
N VAL A 121 5.40 4.72 -6.63
CA VAL A 121 5.44 3.61 -5.66
C VAL A 121 6.78 2.86 -5.73
N ALA A 122 7.31 2.63 -6.93
CA ALA A 122 8.62 1.99 -7.09
C ALA A 122 9.77 2.88 -6.57
N GLN A 123 9.68 4.21 -6.71
CA GLN A 123 10.69 5.15 -6.20
C GLN A 123 10.70 5.24 -4.66
N HIS A 124 9.51 5.29 -4.05
CA HIS A 124 9.37 5.31 -2.59
C HIS A 124 9.68 3.95 -1.96
N LYS A 125 9.49 2.85 -2.71
CA LYS A 125 9.98 1.51 -2.37
C LYS A 125 11.48 1.37 -2.64
N CYS A 126 12.29 2.20 -1.99
CA CYS A 126 13.70 1.89 -1.81
C CYS A 126 13.82 0.85 -0.68
N MET A 127 13.44 -0.42 -0.97
CA MET A 127 13.75 -1.65 -0.20
C MET A 127 12.87 -2.82 -0.74
N LEU A 128 13.34 -3.42 -1.84
CA LEU A 128 13.28 -4.87 -2.00
C LEU A 128 14.68 -5.41 -1.75
#